data_AF-A0A8T2A0E8-F1
#
_entry.id   AF-A0A8T2A0E8-F1
#
_cell.length_a   1.000
_cell.length_b   1.000
_cell.length_c   1.000
_cell.angle_alpha   90.00
_cell.angle_beta   90.00
_cell.angle_gamma   90.00
#
_symmetry.space_group_name_H-M   'P 1'
#
loop_
_entity.id
_entity.type
_entity.pdbx_description
1 polymer ?
#
loop_
_entity_poly.entity_id
_entity_poly.type
_entity_poly.pdbx_seq_one_letter_code
_entity_poly.pdbx_strand_id
1 'polypeptide(L)'
;MILTWLTRRKKAYYRRIAIDALNKNIESWDRDREAYLEQADMESEQAKKYVQKGDEEAAKYHLSLKLLANRSAQHCEELLLHSHKQLIILNISELQSMDDDLTTHNPMHIFTMSLAFCLFLFLITYFVFF
;
A
#
# COMPACT_ATOMS: atom_id res chain seq x y z
N MET A 1 -14.40 23.49 -14.81
CA MET A 1 -12.92 23.52 -15.06
C MET A 1 -12.10 23.89 -13.83
N ILE A 2 -12.35 25.00 -13.14
CA ILE A 2 -11.51 25.42 -11.98
C ILE A 2 -11.68 24.47 -10.77
N LEU A 3 -12.91 24.05 -10.46
CA LEU A 3 -13.19 23.15 -9.34
C LEU A 3 -12.57 21.76 -9.54
N THR A 4 -12.65 21.20 -10.75
CA THR A 4 -12.03 19.92 -11.12
C THR A 4 -10.51 19.99 -11.10
N TRP A 5 -9.92 21.13 -11.46
CA TRP A 5 -8.48 21.35 -11.36
C TRP A 5 -7.99 21.43 -9.91
N LEU A 6 -8.74 22.12 -9.03
CA LEU A 6 -8.41 22.23 -7.60
C LEU A 6 -8.52 20.89 -6.87
N THR A 7 -9.53 20.06 -7.17
CA THR A 7 -9.64 18.71 -6.60
C THR A 7 -8.51 17.80 -7.05
N ARG A 8 -8.08 17.90 -8.32
CA ARG A 8 -6.95 17.13 -8.87
C ARG A 8 -5.63 17.46 -8.17
N ARG A 9 -5.36 18.75 -7.94
CA ARG A 9 -4.17 19.21 -7.22
C ARG A 9 -4.13 18.70 -5.77
N LYS A 10 -5.27 18.73 -5.07
CA LYS A 10 -5.38 18.18 -3.71
C LYS A 10 -5.16 16.66 -3.68
N LYS A 11 -5.76 15.92 -4.61
CA LYS A 11 -5.59 14.45 -4.72
C LYS A 11 -4.12 14.07 -4.94
N ALA A 12 -3.43 14.76 -5.86
CA ALA A 12 -2.01 14.54 -6.13
C ALA A 12 -1.12 14.85 -4.90
N TYR A 13 -1.45 15.91 -4.15
CA TYR A 13 -0.74 16.29 -2.93
C TYR A 13 -0.85 15.22 -1.83
N TYR A 14 -2.07 14.79 -1.50
CA TYR A 14 -2.27 13.75 -0.48
C TYR A 14 -1.67 12.41 -0.87
N ARG A 15 -1.70 12.07 -2.16
CA ARG A 15 -1.06 10.86 -2.68
C ARG A 15 0.46 10.91 -2.50
N ARG A 16 1.11 12.04 -2.79
CA ARG A 16 2.55 12.19 -2.56
C ARG A 16 2.89 11.99 -1.08
N ILE A 17 2.12 12.60 -0.17
CA ILE A 17 2.31 12.40 1.28
C ILE A 17 2.17 10.92 1.65
N ALA A 18 1.17 10.22 1.11
CA ALA A 18 0.96 8.81 1.38
C ALA A 18 2.12 7.93 0.88
N ILE A 19 2.65 8.22 -0.32
CA ILE A 19 3.82 7.54 -0.88
C ILE A 19 5.06 7.80 -0.03
N ASP A 20 5.32 9.05 0.34
CA ASP A 20 6.47 9.41 1.18
C ASP A 20 6.40 8.73 2.56
N ALA A 21 5.20 8.65 3.15
CA ALA A 21 4.98 7.94 4.41
C ALA A 21 5.20 6.43 4.26
N LEU A 22 4.73 5.81 3.17
CA LEU A 22 4.93 4.39 2.91
C LEU A 22 6.40 4.04 2.68
N ASN A 23 7.14 4.88 1.94
CA ASN A 23 8.57 4.67 1.74
C ASN A 23 9.35 4.74 3.05
N LYS A 24 9.04 5.71 3.92
CA LYS A 24 9.64 5.79 5.26
C LYS A 24 9.32 4.56 6.12
N ASN A 25 8.08 4.06 6.04
CA ASN A 25 7.69 2.85 6.75
C ASN A 25 8.45 1.63 6.22
N ILE A 26 8.61 1.49 4.90
CA ILE A 26 9.39 0.41 4.29
C ILE A 26 10.84 0.45 4.78
N GLU A 27 11.49 1.60 4.74
CA GLU A 27 12.86 1.77 5.24
C GLU A 27 12.96 1.47 6.75
N SER A 28 11.93 1.79 7.54
CA SER A 28 11.89 1.45 8.97
C SER A 28 11.76 -0.04 9.19
N TRP A 29 10.79 -0.69 8.53
CA TRP A 29 10.53 -2.12 8.69
C TRP A 29 11.68 -2.98 8.19
N ASP A 30 12.39 -2.56 7.15
CA ASP A 30 13.57 -3.25 6.65
C ASP A 30 14.72 -3.20 7.66
N ARG A 31 14.99 -2.02 8.22
CA ARG A 31 15.98 -1.87 9.30
C ARG A 31 15.62 -2.66 10.55
N ASP A 32 14.36 -2.63 10.98
CA ASP A 32 13.90 -3.38 12.15
C ASP A 32 14.02 -4.90 11.90
N ARG A 33 13.67 -5.36 10.69
CA ARG A 33 13.84 -6.76 10.27
C ARG A 33 15.29 -7.19 10.37
N GLU A 34 16.23 -6.41 9.83
CA GLU A 34 17.67 -6.70 9.91
C GLU A 34 18.16 -6.76 11.35
N ALA A 35 17.74 -5.81 12.20
CA ALA A 35 18.10 -5.79 13.61
C ALA A 35 17.60 -7.04 14.37
N TYR A 36 16.38 -7.50 14.09
CA TYR A 36 15.85 -8.73 14.68
C TYR A 36 16.57 -9.99 14.19
N LEU A 37 17.00 -10.03 12.93
CA LEU A 37 17.80 -11.14 12.40
C LEU A 37 19.19 -11.18 13.06
N GLU A 38 19.84 -10.03 13.20
CA GLU A 38 21.12 -9.93 13.92
C GLU A 38 20.96 -10.35 15.39
N GLN A 39 19.88 -9.93 16.05
CA GLN A 39 19.56 -10.38 17.40
C GLN A 39 19.38 -11.91 17.46
N ALA A 40 18.65 -12.51 16.51
CA ALA A 40 18.45 -13.96 16.48
C ALA A 40 19.79 -14.72 16.33
N ASP A 41 20.73 -14.20 15.55
CA ASP A 41 22.06 -14.76 15.38
C ASP A 41 22.89 -14.63 16.67
N MET A 42 22.87 -13.46 17.33
CA MET A 42 23.52 -13.26 18.62
C MET A 42 23.00 -14.24 19.68
N GLU A 43 21.68 -14.38 19.81
CA GLU A 43 21.05 -15.30 20.77
C GLU A 43 21.39 -16.76 20.44
N SER A 44 21.52 -17.10 19.16
CA SER A 44 21.99 -18.42 18.71
C SER A 44 23.41 -18.70 19.19
N GLU A 45 24.32 -17.73 19.12
CA GLU A 45 25.69 -17.87 19.62
C GLU A 45 25.76 -17.92 21.15
N GLN A 46 24.90 -17.18 21.86
CA GLN A 46 24.80 -17.30 23.31
C GLN A 46 24.31 -18.67 23.74
N ALA A 47 23.27 -19.21 23.10
CA ALA A 47 22.78 -20.55 23.38
C ALA A 47 23.89 -21.61 23.23
N LYS A 48 24.69 -21.54 22.16
CA LYS A 48 25.84 -22.45 21.96
C LYS A 48 26.85 -22.36 23.10
N LYS A 49 27.17 -21.15 23.59
CA LYS A 49 28.10 -20.95 24.71
C LYS A 49 27.58 -21.59 25.99
N TYR A 50 26.28 -21.49 26.29
CA TYR A 50 25.70 -22.09 27.49
C TYR A 50 25.59 -23.62 27.41
N VAL A 51 25.34 -24.18 26.22
CA VAL A 51 25.44 -25.63 26.00
C VAL A 51 26.85 -26.13 26.30
N GLN A 52 27.89 -25.44 25.82
CA GLN A 52 29.29 -25.82 26.09
C GLN A 52 29.65 -25.73 27.58
N LYS A 53 28.96 -24.88 28.34
CA LYS A 53 29.13 -24.74 29.80
C LYS A 53 28.31 -25.76 30.60
N GLY A 54 27.46 -26.56 29.96
CA GLY A 54 26.56 -27.51 30.62
C GLY A 54 25.35 -26.86 31.30
N ASP A 55 25.04 -25.59 31.00
CA ASP A 55 23.89 -24.88 31.54
C ASP A 55 22.73 -24.94 30.55
N GLU A 56 21.92 -26.00 30.68
CA GLU A 56 20.81 -26.28 29.78
C GLU A 56 19.67 -25.25 29.89
N GLU A 57 19.39 -24.74 31.08
CA GLU A 57 18.29 -23.78 31.28
C GLU A 57 18.62 -22.42 30.67
N ALA A 58 19.85 -21.95 30.83
CA ALA A 58 20.31 -20.73 30.14
C ALA A 58 20.32 -20.93 28.61
N ALA A 59 20.75 -22.10 28.12
CA ALA A 59 20.70 -22.39 26.68
C ALA A 59 19.27 -22.37 26.12
N LYS A 60 18.30 -22.97 26.82
CA LYS A 60 16.87 -22.94 26.45
C LYS A 60 16.30 -21.52 26.46
N TYR A 61 16.70 -20.71 27.45
CA TYR A 61 16.31 -19.30 27.51
C TYR A 61 16.75 -18.53 26.27
N HIS A 62 18.04 -18.61 25.90
CA HIS A 62 18.56 -17.95 24.69
C HIS A 62 17.95 -18.48 23.40
N LEU A 63 17.67 -19.78 23.31
CA LEU A 63 16.91 -20.33 22.17
C LEU A 63 15.49 -19.75 22.08
N SER A 64 14.86 -19.47 23.21
CA SER A 64 13.53 -18.87 23.25
C SER A 64 13.56 -17.41 22.79
N LEU A 65 14.59 -16.65 23.18
CA LEU A 65 14.83 -15.29 22.67
C LEU A 65 15.10 -15.28 21.16
N LYS A 66 15.91 -16.22 20.66
CA LYS A 66 16.12 -16.40 19.21
C LYS A 66 14.80 -16.62 18.47
N LEU A 67 13.93 -17.49 18.99
CA LEU A 67 12.62 -17.76 18.38
C LEU A 67 11.74 -16.51 18.37
N LEU A 68 11.76 -15.72 19.45
CA LEU A 68 11.03 -14.46 19.51
C LEU A 68 11.55 -13.46 18.47
N ALA A 69 12.87 -13.27 18.38
CA ALA A 69 13.50 -12.37 17.41
C ALA A 69 13.17 -12.78 15.95
N ASN A 70 13.24 -14.08 15.63
CA ASN A 70 12.83 -14.58 14.31
C ASN A 70 11.36 -14.30 13.99
N ARG A 71 10.45 -14.44 14.95
CA ARG A 71 9.04 -14.11 14.76
C ARG A 71 8.84 -12.61 14.52
N SER A 72 9.57 -11.76 15.23
CA SER A 72 9.54 -10.32 15.01
C SER A 72 10.05 -9.95 13.61
N ALA A 73 11.16 -10.56 13.17
CA ALA A 73 11.68 -10.37 11.81
C ALA A 73 10.66 -10.78 10.73
N GLN A 74 9.99 -11.92 10.93
CA GLN A 74 8.92 -12.38 10.04
C GLN A 74 7.75 -11.38 10.01
N HIS A 75 7.36 -10.82 11.15
CA HIS A 75 6.30 -9.81 11.21
C HIS A 75 6.68 -8.53 10.45
N CYS A 76 7.92 -8.07 10.57
CA CYS A 76 8.43 -6.95 9.77
C CYS A 76 8.36 -7.26 8.27
N GLU A 77 8.66 -8.49 7.85
CA GLU A 77 8.55 -8.92 6.45
C GLU A 77 7.10 -8.90 5.93
N GLU A 78 6.13 -9.28 6.76
CA GLU A 78 4.71 -9.16 6.43
C GLU A 78 4.28 -7.69 6.26
N LEU A 79 4.77 -6.80 7.13
CA LEU A 79 4.51 -5.36 7.06
C LEU A 79 5.16 -4.71 5.83
N LEU A 80 6.38 -5.14 5.47
CA LEU A 80 7.05 -4.75 4.22
C LEU A 80 6.21 -5.13 3.01
N LEU A 81 5.79 -6.40 2.93
CA LEU A 81 4.95 -6.89 1.84
C LEU A 81 3.63 -6.11 1.75
N HIS A 82 2.99 -5.83 2.88
CA HIS A 82 1.77 -5.04 2.92
C HIS A 82 2.00 -3.61 2.39
N SER A 83 3.07 -2.96 2.83
CA SER A 83 3.43 -1.60 2.41
C SER A 83 3.73 -1.52 0.91
N HIS A 84 4.45 -2.49 0.35
CA HIS A 84 4.67 -2.59 -1.09
C HIS A 84 3.37 -2.80 -1.89
N LYS A 85 2.46 -3.65 -1.40
CA LYS A 85 1.13 -3.82 -2.02
C LYS A 85 0.35 -2.50 -2.03
N GLN A 86 0.39 -1.73 -0.95
CA GLN A 86 -0.26 -0.42 -0.89
C GLN A 86 0.35 0.57 -1.90
N LEU A 87 1.68 0.59 -2.07
CA LEU A 87 2.33 1.41 -3.10
C LEU A 87 1.88 1.02 -4.51
N ILE A 88 1.78 -0.27 -4.81
CA ILE A 88 1.29 -0.76 -6.11
C ILE A 88 -0.15 -0.28 -6.35
N ILE A 89 -1.03 -0.40 -5.35
CA ILE A 89 -2.43 0.07 -5.45
C ILE A 89 -2.49 1.59 -5.69
N LEU A 90 -1.67 2.36 -4.97
CA LEU A 90 -1.58 3.81 -5.17
C LEU A 90 -1.07 4.18 -6.57
N ASN A 91 -0.22 3.36 -7.19
CA ASN A 91 0.26 3.57 -8.56
C ASN A 91 -0.77 3.16 -9.62
N ILE A 92 -1.45 2.04 -9.44
CA ILE A 92 -2.53 1.60 -10.35
C ILE A 92 -3.68 2.61 -10.36
N SER A 93 -4.08 3.10 -9.18
CA SER A 93 -5.16 4.09 -9.07
C SER A 93 -4.82 5.44 -9.74
N GLU A 94 -3.54 5.80 -9.87
CA GLU A 94 -3.13 6.94 -10.69
C GLU A 94 -3.34 6.67 -12.16
N LEU A 95 -2.84 5.55 -12.67
CA LEU A 95 -2.97 5.15 -14.08
C LEU A 95 -4.45 5.14 -14.50
N GLN A 96 -5.31 4.50 -13.70
CA GLN A 96 -6.75 4.47 -13.98
C GLN A 96 -7.39 5.87 -13.98
N SER A 97 -7.00 6.74 -13.03
CA SER A 97 -7.53 8.10 -13.02
C SER A 97 -7.05 8.95 -14.19
N MET A 98 -5.86 8.66 -14.75
CA MET A 98 -5.37 9.33 -15.95
C MET A 98 -6.14 8.86 -17.19
N ASP A 99 -6.45 7.56 -17.30
CA ASP A 99 -7.23 6.99 -18.40
C ASP A 99 -8.70 7.45 -18.39
N ASP A 100 -9.33 7.49 -17.22
CA ASP A 100 -10.70 8.01 -17.06
C ASP A 100 -10.79 9.50 -17.42
N ASP A 101 -9.78 10.29 -17.05
CA ASP A 101 -9.69 11.71 -17.45
C ASP A 101 -9.49 11.86 -18.97
N LEU A 102 -8.74 10.97 -19.61
CA LEU A 102 -8.50 11.01 -21.06
C LEU A 102 -9.77 10.69 -21.86
N THR A 103 -10.55 9.74 -21.38
CA THR A 103 -11.79 9.28 -22.03
C THR A 103 -12.96 10.24 -21.78
N THR A 104 -13.07 10.82 -20.59
CA THR A 104 -14.13 11.81 -20.27
C THR A 104 -13.92 13.19 -20.90
N HIS A 105 -12.68 13.59 -21.19
CA HIS A 105 -12.38 14.83 -21.91
C HIS A 105 -12.43 14.70 -23.44
N ASN A 106 -12.73 13.51 -23.98
CA ASN A 106 -12.88 13.34 -25.42
C ASN A 106 -14.16 14.04 -25.91
N PRO A 107 -14.08 15.10 -26.73
CA PRO A 107 -15.25 15.88 -27.14
C PRO A 107 -16.29 15.04 -27.86
N MET A 108 -15.86 13.96 -28.54
CA MET A 108 -16.76 13.02 -29.20
C MET A 108 -17.61 12.23 -28.19
N HIS A 109 -17.07 11.86 -27.03
CA HIS A 109 -17.78 11.12 -25.98
C HIS A 109 -18.76 12.00 -25.20
N ILE A 110 -18.39 13.26 -24.93
CA ILE A 110 -19.29 14.25 -24.32
C ILE A 110 -20.47 14.53 -25.25
N PHE A 111 -20.21 14.65 -26.55
CA PHE A 111 -21.24 14.88 -27.56
C PHE A 111 -22.20 13.69 -27.65
N THR A 112 -21.71 12.45 -27.69
CA THR A 112 -22.56 11.26 -27.76
C THR A 112 -23.40 11.05 -26.51
N MET A 113 -22.85 11.27 -25.32
CA MET A 113 -23.60 11.19 -24.05
C MET A 113 -24.69 12.28 -23.96
N SER A 114 -24.38 13.51 -24.39
CA SER A 114 -25.35 14.61 -24.41
C SER A 114 -26.46 14.36 -25.43
N LEU A 115 -26.12 13.85 -26.62
CA LEU A 115 -27.09 13.48 -27.66
C LEU A 115 -28.02 12.36 -27.18
N ALA A 116 -27.47 11.33 -26.54
CA ALA A 116 -28.25 10.22 -25.98
C ALA A 116 -29.22 10.70 -24.90
N PHE A 117 -28.80 11.62 -24.04
CA PHE A 117 -29.66 12.23 -23.02
C PHE A 117 -30.77 13.08 -23.64
N CYS A 118 -30.47 13.88 -24.66
CA CYS A 118 -31.49 14.63 -25.40
C CYS A 118 -32.52 13.72 -26.08
N LEU A 119 -32.09 12.60 -26.68
CA LEU A 119 -32.99 11.61 -27.29
C LEU A 119 -33.86 10.91 -26.25
N PHE A 120 -33.30 10.61 -25.08
CA PHE A 120 -34.04 10.02 -23.97
C PHE A 120 -35.10 10.99 -23.42
N LEU A 121 -34.75 12.25 -23.22
CA LEU A 121 -35.72 13.28 -22.84
C LEU A 121 -36.81 13.44 -23.89
N PHE A 122 -36.45 13.44 -25.18
CA PHE A 122 -37.40 13.49 -26.28
C PHE A 122 -38.41 12.33 -26.23
N LEU A 123 -37.92 11.10 -26.02
CA LEU A 123 -38.75 9.91 -25.82
C LEU A 123 -39.70 10.06 -24.63
N ILE A 124 -39.23 10.54 -23.48
CA ILE A 124 -40.09 10.78 -22.31
C ILE A 124 -41.18 11.80 -22.65
N THR A 125 -40.82 12.95 -23.25
CA THR A 125 -41.82 13.96 -23.63
C THR A 125 -42.83 13.43 -24.64
N TYR A 126 -42.40 12.61 -25.59
CA TYR A 126 -43.29 11.98 -26.57
C TYR A 126 -44.31 11.05 -25.89
N PHE A 127 -43.88 10.22 -24.93
CA PHE A 127 -44.77 9.31 -24.19
C PHE A 127 -45.67 9.98 -23.14
N VAL A 128 -45.34 11.19 -22.70
CA VAL A 128 -46.16 11.94 -21.72
C VAL A 128 -47.23 12.81 -22.40
N PHE A 129 -46.98 13.27 -23.63
CA PHE A 129 -47.91 14.12 -24.39
C PHE A 129 -48.79 13.36 -25.39
N PHE A 130 -48.62 12.05 -25.54
CA PHE A 130 -49.44 11.17 -26.38
C PHE A 130 -50.09 10.09 -25.52
#